data_AF-A0A847G4S4-F1
#
_entry.id   AF-A0A847G4S4-F1
#
_cell.length_a   1.000
_cell.length_b   1.000
_cell.length_c   1.000
_cell.angle_alpha   90.00
_cell.angle_beta   90.00
_cell.angle_gamma   90.00
#
_symmetry.space_group_name_H-M   'P 1'
#
loop_
_entity.id
_entity.type
_entity.pdbx_description
1 polymer ?
#
loop_
_entity_poly.entity_id
_entity_poly.type
_entity_poly.pdbx_seq_one_letter_code
_entity_poly.pdbx_strand_id
1 'polypeptide(L)'
;MGLILARSFQIFFEVLSFIVIIDVFMSYFLSPNNSIRAFFDRLVEPLLSPIRRVMPSIAGLDFSPIVLIILLSVLESVLVSLVSGL
;
A
#
# COMPACT_ATOMS: atom_id res chain seq x y z
N MET A 1 -16.22 -18.90 11.97
CA MET A 1 -15.84 -18.76 10.56
C MET A 1 -15.57 -17.30 10.20
N GLY A 2 -16.49 -16.36 10.47
CA GLY A 2 -16.31 -14.92 10.19
C GLY A 2 -15.03 -14.30 10.77
N LEU A 3 -14.66 -14.65 12.01
CA LEU A 3 -13.41 -14.17 12.64
C LEU A 3 -12.13 -14.60 11.90
N ILE A 4 -12.10 -15.83 11.36
CA ILE A 4 -10.94 -16.33 10.61
C ILE A 4 -10.82 -15.56 9.29
N LEU A 5 -11.95 -15.35 8.62
CA LEU A 5 -12.00 -14.59 7.37
C LEU A 5 -11.58 -13.13 7.58
N ALA A 6 -12.09 -12.48 8.63
CA ALA A 6 -11.67 -11.14 9.03
C ALA A 6 -10.16 -11.05 9.30
N ARG A 7 -9.60 -12.03 10.02
CA ARG A 7 -8.15 -12.11 10.28
C ARG A 7 -7.34 -12.25 8.99
N SER A 8 -7.81 -13.06 8.04
CA SER A 8 -7.15 -13.22 6.74
C SER A 8 -7.14 -11.92 5.93
N PHE A 9 -8.25 -11.16 5.93
CA PHE A 9 -8.30 -9.85 5.29
C PHE A 9 -7.36 -8.86 5.96
N GLN A 10 -7.38 -8.76 7.28
CA GLN A 10 -6.47 -7.90 8.03
C GLN A 10 -5.00 -8.16 7.66
N ILE A 11 -4.57 -9.42 7.71
CA ILE A 11 -3.18 -9.79 7.36
C ILE A 11 -2.86 -9.39 5.92
N PHE A 12 -3.80 -9.55 4.99
CA PHE A 12 -3.61 -9.15 3.59
C PHE A 12 -3.36 -7.64 3.45
N PHE A 13 -4.18 -6.80 4.10
CA PHE A 13 -4.00 -5.34 4.08
C PHE A 13 -2.72 -4.88 4.79
N GLU A 14 -2.37 -5.52 5.92
CA GLU A 14 -1.11 -5.27 6.64
C GLU A 14 0.10 -5.58 5.75
N VAL A 15 0.11 -6.73 5.06
CA VAL A 15 1.20 -7.12 4.15
C VAL A 15 1.31 -6.14 2.98
N LEU A 16 0.20 -5.76 2.35
CA LEU A 16 0.23 -4.76 1.27
C LEU A 16 0.77 -3.41 1.75
N SER A 17 0.34 -2.95 2.91
CA SER A 17 0.83 -1.70 3.50
C SER A 17 2.33 -1.78 3.80
N PHE A 18 2.81 -2.93 4.29
CA PHE A 18 4.24 -3.17 4.50
C PHE A 18 5.03 -3.15 3.19
N ILE A 19 4.50 -3.73 2.11
CA ILE A 19 5.14 -3.70 0.79
C ILE A 19 5.28 -2.24 0.31
N VAL A 20 4.25 -1.40 0.49
CA VAL A 20 4.30 0.04 0.15
C VAL A 20 5.34 0.77 1.00
N ILE A 21 5.43 0.48 2.29
CA ILE A 21 6.45 1.07 3.15
C ILE A 21 7.84 0.64 2.67
N ILE A 22 8.07 -0.66 2.46
CA ILE A 22 9.34 -1.18 1.96
C ILE A 22 9.73 -0.49 0.65
N ASP A 23 8.79 -0.33 -0.28
CA ASP A 23 9.01 0.37 -1.54
C ASP A 23 9.54 1.80 -1.33
N VAL A 24 8.90 2.58 -0.45
CA VAL A 24 9.35 3.94 -0.10
C VAL A 24 10.77 3.93 0.46
N PHE A 25 11.08 3.00 1.36
CA PHE A 25 12.43 2.84 1.90
C PHE A 25 13.42 2.48 0.78
N MET A 26 13.12 1.48 -0.05
CA MET A 26 13.99 1.08 -1.17
C MET A 26 14.20 2.22 -2.16
N SER A 27 13.17 3.03 -2.44
CA SER A 27 13.24 4.20 -3.31
C SER A 27 14.19 5.27 -2.77
N TYR A 28 14.27 5.43 -1.45
CA TYR A 28 15.15 6.38 -0.79
C TYR A 28 16.62 5.88 -0.70
N PHE A 29 16.82 4.59 -0.42
CA PHE A 29 18.17 4.05 -0.16
C PHE A 29 18.85 3.42 -1.39
N LEU A 30 18.10 2.96 -2.39
CA LEU A 30 18.63 2.24 -3.54
C LEU A 30 18.50 3.06 -4.83
N SER A 31 19.47 2.92 -5.72
CA SER A 31 19.42 3.50 -7.07
C SER A 31 18.23 2.92 -7.88
N PRO A 32 17.59 3.70 -8.78
CA PRO A 32 16.54 3.22 -9.66
C PRO A 32 16.89 1.98 -10.51
N ASN A 33 18.18 1.75 -10.79
CA ASN A 33 18.65 0.59 -11.55
C ASN A 33 18.82 -0.69 -10.70
N ASN A 34 18.57 -0.62 -9.39
CA ASN A 34 18.68 -1.77 -8.51
C ASN A 34 17.47 -2.71 -8.71
N SER A 35 17.73 -3.99 -8.97
CA SER A 35 16.69 -5.00 -9.23
C SER A 35 15.69 -5.18 -8.09
N ILE A 36 16.12 -5.02 -6.84
CA ILE A 36 15.25 -5.16 -5.66
C ILE A 36 14.26 -3.99 -5.61
N ARG A 37 14.76 -2.76 -5.76
CA ARG A 37 13.90 -1.57 -5.85
C ARG A 37 12.90 -1.71 -7.00
N ALA A 38 13.38 -2.05 -8.20
CA ALA A 38 12.51 -2.20 -9.36
C ALA A 38 11.45 -3.31 -9.21
N PHE A 39 11.72 -4.33 -8.39
CA PHE A 39 10.72 -5.35 -8.05
C PHE A 39 9.60 -4.78 -7.19
N PHE A 40 9.93 -4.06 -6.11
CA PHE A 40 8.93 -3.43 -5.24
C PHE A 40 8.15 -2.34 -5.98
N ASP A 41 8.82 -1.49 -6.75
CA ASP A 41 8.19 -0.43 -7.54
C ASP A 41 7.08 -1.04 -8.42
N ARG A 42 7.38 -2.15 -9.12
CA ARG A 42 6.40 -2.83 -9.99
C ARG A 42 5.23 -3.46 -9.24
N LEU A 43 5.42 -3.91 -8.00
CA LEU A 43 4.35 -4.47 -7.19
C LEU A 43 3.34 -3.40 -6.78
N VAL A 44 3.81 -2.21 -6.43
CA VAL A 44 2.95 -1.13 -5.90
C VAL A 44 2.47 -0.17 -6.98
N GLU A 45 3.14 -0.10 -8.14
CA GLU A 45 2.81 0.83 -9.23
C GLU A 45 1.34 0.79 -9.67
N PRO A 46 0.68 -0.37 -9.82
CA PRO A 46 -0.74 -0.41 -10.22
C PRO A 46 -1.67 0.31 -9.22
N LEU A 47 -1.28 0.34 -7.94
CA LEU A 47 -2.04 1.00 -6.87
C LEU A 47 -1.64 2.47 -6.72
N LEU A 48 -0.35 2.80 -6.89
CA LEU A 48 0.16 4.17 -6.78
C LEU A 48 -0.13 5.02 -8.02
N SER A 49 -0.07 4.46 -9.23
CA SER A 49 -0.23 5.20 -10.49
C SER A 49 -1.55 5.98 -10.57
N PRO A 50 -2.73 5.40 -10.21
CA PRO A 50 -3.98 6.15 -10.18
C PRO A 50 -3.97 7.30 -9.17
N ILE A 51 -3.32 7.11 -8.02
CA ILE A 51 -3.23 8.13 -6.97
C ILE A 51 -2.33 9.28 -7.43
N ARG A 52 -1.17 8.97 -8.03
CA ARG A 52 -0.24 9.96 -8.60
C ARG A 52 -0.84 10.82 -9.71
N ARG A 53 -1.86 10.32 -10.42
CA ARG A 53 -2.57 11.12 -11.44
C ARG A 53 -3.39 12.25 -10.82
N VAL A 54 -3.84 12.09 -9.58
CA VAL A 54 -4.67 13.08 -8.86
C VAL A 54 -3.82 13.90 -7.89
N MET A 55 -2.81 13.26 -7.27
CA MET A 55 -1.92 13.88 -6.30
C MET A 55 -0.69 14.48 -7.01
N PRO A 56 -0.54 15.82 -7.05
CA PRO A 56 0.66 16.44 -7.57
C PRO A 56 1.85 16.14 -6.65
N SER A 57 3.04 16.00 -7.23
CA SER A 57 4.30 15.92 -6.47
C SER A 57 4.55 17.26 -5.78
N ILE A 58 4.68 17.27 -4.46
CA ILE A 58 4.92 18.49 -3.68
C ILE A 58 6.40 18.51 -3.28
N ALA A 59 7.12 19.57 -3.65
CA ALA A 59 8.54 19.74 -3.33
C ALA A 59 9.44 18.55 -3.76
N GLY A 60 9.09 17.87 -4.85
CA GLY A 60 9.83 16.71 -5.36
C GLY A 60 9.61 15.42 -4.54
N LEU A 61 8.74 15.45 -3.53
CA LEU A 61 8.34 14.28 -2.76
C LEU A 61 7.04 13.69 -3.31
N ASP A 62 7.00 12.36 -3.36
CA ASP A 62 5.81 11.60 -3.71
C ASP A 62 5.01 11.26 -2.45
N PHE A 63 3.87 11.91 -2.27
CA PHE A 63 2.95 11.67 -1.15
C PHE A 63 1.93 10.55 -1.46
N SER A 64 1.91 10.01 -2.69
CA SER A 64 0.99 8.93 -3.07
C SER A 64 1.09 7.68 -2.20
N PRO A 65 2.27 7.26 -1.68
CA PRO A 65 2.35 6.09 -0.79
C PRO A 65 1.61 6.29 0.53
N ILE A 66 1.65 7.51 1.10
CA ILE A 66 0.92 7.83 2.33
C ILE A 66 -0.58 7.77 2.08
N VAL A 67 -1.03 8.36 0.97
CA VAL A 67 -2.45 8.29 0.57
C VAL A 67 -2.89 6.85 0.36
N LEU A 68 -2.06 6.02 -0.30
CA LEU A 68 -2.36 4.61 -0.50
C LEU A 68 -2.51 3.86 0.84
N ILE A 69 -1.60 4.07 1.80
CA ILE A 69 -1.67 3.43 3.12
C ILE A 69 -2.98 3.83 3.83
N ILE A 70 -3.36 5.11 3.80
CA ILE A 70 -4.62 5.57 4.40
C ILE A 70 -5.82 4.89 3.73
N LEU A 71 -5.84 4.81 2.40
CA LEU A 71 -6.92 4.13 1.66
C LEU A 71 -6.99 2.64 2.02
N LEU A 72 -5.85 1.97 2.12
CA LEU A 72 -5.78 0.57 2.55
C LEU A 72 -6.34 0.39 3.96
N SER A 73 -5.97 1.25 4.93
CA SER A 73 -6.49 1.18 6.30
C SER A 73 -7.99 1.42 6.39
N VAL A 74 -8.53 2.36 5.61
CA VAL A 74 -9.99 2.60 5.55
C VAL A 74 -10.71 1.40 4.95
N LEU A 75 -10.21 0.87 3.84
CA LEU A 75 -10.78 -0.31 3.18
C LEU A 75 -10.74 -1.54 4.08
N GLU A 76 -9.62 -1.76 4.76
CA GLU A 76 -9.46 -2.82 5.76
C GLU A 76 -10.51 -2.71 6.85
N SER A 77 -10.63 -1.53 7.48
CA SER A 77 -11.59 -1.30 8.58
C SER A 77 -13.03 -1.58 8.14
N VAL A 78 -13.42 -1.10 6.96
CA VAL A 78 -14.76 -1.34 6.40
C VAL A 78 -14.98 -2.83 6.13
N LEU A 79 -14.05 -3.50 5.44
CA LEU A 79 -14.21 -4.91 5.07
C LEU A 79 -14.20 -5.83 6.30
N VAL A 80 -13.29 -5.59 7.25
CA VAL A 80 -13.22 -6.34 8.51
C VAL A 80 -14.50 -6.15 9.33
N SER A 81 -15.02 -4.92 9.42
CA SER A 81 -16.29 -4.65 10.12
C SER A 81 -17.47 -5.39 9.47
N LEU A 82 -17.54 -5.41 8.14
CA LEU A 82 -18.60 -6.12 7.42
C LEU A 82 -18.51 -7.63 7.63
N VAL A 83 -17.31 -8.20 7.53
CA VAL A 83 -17.09 -9.65 7.66
C VAL A 83 -17.24 -10.14 9.11
N SER A 84 -16.86 -9.32 10.09
CA SER A 84 -16.99 -9.68 11.51
C SER A 84 -18.41 -9.54 12.05
N GLY A 85 -19.24 -8.69 11.42
CA GLY A 85 -20.66 -8.54 11.74
C GLY A 85 -21.59 -9.56 11.08
N LEU A 86 -21.07 -10.37 10.15
CA LEU A 86 -21.73 -11.50 9.50
C LEU A 86 -21.46 -12.82 10.26
#